data_AF-A0A2C9KAB2-F1
#
_entry.id   AF-A0A2C9KAB2-F1
#
_cell.length_a   1.000
_cell.length_b   1.000
_cell.length_c   1.000
_cell.angle_alpha   90.00
_cell.angle_beta   90.00
_cell.angle_gamma   90.00
#
_symmetry.space_group_name_H-M   'P 1'
#
loop_
_entity.id
_entity.type
_entity.pdbx_description
1 polymer ?
#
loop_
_entity_poly.entity_id
_entity_poly.type
_entity_poly.pdbx_seq_one_letter_code
_entity_poly.pdbx_strand_id
1 'polypeptide(L)'
;MVVARPMQFLLLLVYVVHVTSANNNFRVPYNYNDDPNMFLTDEQRLLKALTTNYDPAVRPVYNSKQAVLIRLGITLTQIIDVDEKNQVLTTNVWLDQVRLTSNC
;
A
#
# COMPACT_ATOMS: atom_id res chain seq x y z
N MET A 1 -35.23 -17.04 22.93
CA MET A 1 -34.27 -15.91 22.98
C MET A 1 -32.92 -16.47 23.42
N VAL A 2 -32.01 -16.75 22.48
CA VAL A 2 -30.69 -17.37 22.75
C VAL A 2 -29.77 -16.27 23.28
N VAL A 3 -29.44 -16.31 24.57
CA VAL A 3 -28.48 -15.38 25.17
C VAL A 3 -27.08 -15.79 24.70
N ALA A 4 -26.51 -15.03 23.76
CA ALA A 4 -25.13 -15.17 23.35
C ALA A 4 -24.23 -14.91 24.57
N ARG A 5 -23.56 -15.95 25.09
CA ARG A 5 -22.52 -15.81 26.11
C ARG A 5 -21.18 -15.65 25.38
N PRO A 6 -20.72 -14.42 25.08
CA PRO A 6 -19.52 -14.17 24.26
C PRO A 6 -18.25 -14.82 24.83
N MET A 7 -18.20 -15.00 26.16
CA MET A 7 -17.11 -15.70 26.84
C MET A 7 -16.99 -17.18 26.46
N GLN A 8 -18.10 -17.87 26.12
CA GLN A 8 -18.04 -19.28 25.72
C GLN A 8 -17.35 -19.45 24.36
N PHE A 9 -17.54 -18.49 23.45
CA PHE A 9 -16.90 -18.50 22.13
C PHE A 9 -15.39 -18.26 22.23
N LEU A 10 -14.98 -17.36 23.13
CA LEU A 10 -13.57 -17.08 23.39
C LEU A 10 -12.88 -18.28 24.06
N LEU A 11 -13.55 -18.96 24.99
CA LEU A 11 -13.07 -20.21 25.58
C LEU A 11 -12.95 -21.35 24.56
N LEU A 12 -13.89 -21.45 23.60
CA LEU A 12 -13.85 -22.44 22.53
C LEU A 12 -12.68 -22.18 21.56
N LEU A 13 -12.44 -20.90 21.22
CA LEU A 13 -11.28 -20.51 20.41
C LEU A 13 -9.95 -20.80 21.13
N VAL A 14 -9.83 -20.45 22.41
CA VAL A 14 -8.63 -20.75 23.21
C VAL A 14 -8.41 -22.26 23.36
N TYR A 15 -9.48 -23.04 23.54
CA TYR A 15 -9.44 -24.50 23.59
C TYR A 15 -9.01 -25.11 22.25
N VAL A 16 -9.57 -24.64 21.13
CA VAL A 16 -9.19 -25.11 19.79
C VAL A 16 -7.72 -24.79 19.49
N VAL A 17 -7.23 -23.59 19.85
CA VAL A 17 -5.82 -23.19 19.67
C VAL A 17 -4.87 -24.00 20.58
N HIS A 18 -5.26 -24.31 21.82
CA HIS A 18 -4.46 -25.17 22.69
C HIS A 18 -4.44 -26.64 22.22
N VAL A 19 -5.57 -27.17 21.74
CA VAL A 19 -5.67 -28.54 21.21
C VAL A 19 -4.85 -28.71 19.94
N THR A 20 -4.74 -27.69 19.07
CA THR A 20 -3.86 -27.75 17.90
C THR A 20 -2.38 -27.61 18.24
N SER A 21 -2.00 -26.98 19.36
CA SER A 21 -0.60 -26.91 19.84
C SER A 21 -0.10 -28.26 20.37
N ALA A 22 -0.98 -29.07 20.97
CA ALA A 22 -0.67 -30.42 21.44
C ALA A 22 -0.63 -31.47 20.31
N ASN A 23 -1.02 -31.09 19.09
CA ASN A 23 -1.02 -31.95 17.92
C ASN A 23 -0.03 -31.40 16.88
N ASN A 24 1.22 -31.87 16.97
CA ASN A 24 2.30 -31.61 16.03
C ASN A 24 2.07 -32.22 14.63
N ASN A 25 0.91 -32.85 14.38
CA ASN A 25 0.59 -33.52 13.12
C ASN A 25 -0.18 -32.64 12.14
N PHE A 26 -0.38 -31.34 12.43
CA PHE A 26 -0.90 -30.40 11.44
C PHE A 26 0.19 -30.07 10.42
N ARG A 27 0.37 -30.97 9.46
CA ARG A 27 1.21 -30.78 8.29
C ARG A 27 0.39 -29.98 7.30
N VAL A 28 0.75 -28.71 7.08
CA VAL A 28 0.25 -27.97 5.92
C VAL A 28 0.63 -28.77 4.67
N PRO A 29 -0.34 -29.14 3.81
CA PRO A 29 -0.08 -29.97 2.62
C PRO A 29 0.64 -29.20 1.50
N TYR A 30 0.99 -27.95 1.76
CA TYR A 30 1.71 -27.10 0.83
C TYR A 30 3.18 -27.07 1.23
N ASN A 31 4.03 -27.45 0.28
CA ASN A 31 5.45 -27.25 0.38
C ASN A 31 5.73 -25.77 0.09
N TYR A 32 6.23 -25.04 1.09
CA TYR A 32 6.54 -23.61 1.00
C TYR A 32 7.48 -23.25 -0.15
N ASN A 33 8.28 -24.20 -0.63
CA ASN A 33 9.17 -24.02 -1.77
C ASN A 33 8.42 -23.94 -3.11
N ASP A 34 7.16 -24.36 -3.17
CA ASP A 34 6.35 -24.38 -4.40
C ASP A 34 5.73 -23.00 -4.71
N ASP A 35 5.29 -22.27 -3.67
CA ASP A 35 4.89 -20.86 -3.77
C ASP A 35 5.24 -20.11 -2.47
N PRO A 36 6.30 -19.26 -2.47
CA PRO A 36 6.69 -18.50 -1.29
C PRO A 36 5.66 -17.41 -0.90
N ASN A 37 4.65 -17.16 -1.73
CA ASN A 37 3.63 -16.14 -1.53
C ASN A 37 2.29 -16.70 -1.04
N MET A 38 2.20 -17.98 -0.68
CA MET A 38 0.93 -18.62 -0.32
C MET A 38 0.24 -18.00 0.90
N PHE A 39 1.01 -17.42 1.82
CA PHE A 39 0.49 -16.72 3.01
C PHE A 39 0.17 -15.24 2.77
N LEU A 40 0.39 -14.74 1.54
CA LEU A 40 0.13 -13.35 1.20
C LEU A 40 -1.31 -13.18 0.73
N THR A 41 -1.92 -12.06 1.14
CA THR A 41 -3.19 -11.63 0.54
C THR A 41 -2.98 -11.29 -0.93
N ASP A 42 -4.03 -11.31 -1.74
CA ASP A 42 -3.92 -10.97 -3.16
C ASP A 42 -3.37 -9.54 -3.38
N GLU A 43 -3.66 -8.61 -2.48
CA GLU A 43 -3.06 -7.26 -2.49
C GLU A 43 -1.54 -7.30 -2.32
N GLN A 44 -1.05 -8.08 -1.36
CA GLN A 44 0.38 -8.25 -1.11
C GLN A 44 1.08 -8.96 -2.28
N ARG A 45 0.41 -9.94 -2.90
CA ARG A 45 0.91 -10.64 -4.10
C ARG A 45 1.03 -9.66 -5.27
N LEU A 46 0.01 -8.84 -5.51
CA LEU A 46 0.01 -7.83 -6.56
C LEU A 46 1.09 -6.78 -6.33
N LEU A 47 1.20 -6.25 -5.11
CA LEU A 47 2.22 -5.26 -4.76
C LEU A 47 3.63 -5.82 -5.01
N LYS A 48 3.89 -7.05 -4.58
CA LYS A 48 5.18 -7.72 -4.82
C LYS A 48 5.46 -7.88 -6.31
N ALA A 49 4.47 -8.31 -7.10
CA ALA A 49 4.61 -8.47 -8.54
C ALA A 49 4.93 -7.13 -9.24
N LEU A 50 4.25 -6.04 -8.87
CA LEU A 50 4.46 -4.71 -9.46
C LEU A 50 5.82 -4.10 -9.08
N THR A 51 6.36 -4.44 -7.91
CA THR A 51 7.59 -3.82 -7.37
C THR A 51 8.87 -4.60 -7.63
N THR A 52 8.81 -5.90 -7.94
CA THR A 52 10.00 -6.77 -8.05
C THR A 52 11.00 -6.33 -9.13
N ASN A 53 10.54 -5.72 -10.23
CA ASN A 53 11.40 -5.25 -11.32
C ASN A 53 11.18 -3.75 -11.63
N TYR A 54 10.76 -2.98 -10.63
CA TYR A 54 10.54 -1.54 -10.78
C TYR A 54 11.72 -0.75 -10.21
N ASP A 55 12.43 0.00 -11.05
CA ASP A 55 13.49 0.91 -10.64
C ASP A 55 12.94 2.35 -10.53
N PRO A 56 12.87 2.94 -9.33
CA PRO A 56 12.36 4.29 -9.13
C PRO A 56 13.30 5.39 -9.66
N ALA A 57 14.58 5.10 -9.90
CA ALA A 57 15.54 6.06 -10.45
C ALA A 57 15.38 6.23 -11.97
N VAL A 58 14.75 5.26 -12.64
CA VAL A 58 14.58 5.27 -14.09
C VAL A 58 13.28 5.96 -14.48
N ARG A 59 13.35 6.78 -15.54
CA ARG A 59 12.17 7.44 -16.10
C ARG A 59 11.21 6.39 -16.70
N PRO A 60 9.93 6.35 -16.29
CA PRO A 60 8.97 5.35 -16.75
C PRO A 60 8.45 5.66 -18.17
N VAL A 61 9.25 5.32 -19.18
CA VAL A 61 8.91 5.42 -20.61
C VAL A 61 9.27 4.13 -21.33
N TYR A 62 8.43 3.70 -22.28
CA TYR A 62 8.72 2.57 -23.16
C TYR A 62 9.82 2.91 -24.16
N ASN A 63 9.78 4.13 -24.72
CA ASN A 63 10.79 4.63 -25.65
C ASN A 63 11.58 5.77 -25.01
N SER A 64 12.91 5.65 -25.02
CA SER A 64 13.82 6.66 -24.46
C SER A 64 13.74 8.02 -25.16
N LYS A 65 13.25 8.08 -26.40
CA LYS A 65 13.04 9.33 -27.15
C LYS A 65 11.74 10.06 -26.77
N GLN A 66 10.84 9.42 -26.03
CA GLN A 66 9.55 9.99 -25.67
C GLN A 66 9.66 10.86 -24.40
N ALA A 67 9.12 12.07 -24.47
CA ALA A 67 9.02 12.97 -23.32
C ALA A 67 7.85 12.57 -22.41
N VAL A 68 8.02 12.77 -21.09
CA VAL A 68 6.94 12.60 -20.11
C VAL A 68 6.25 13.94 -19.90
N LEU A 69 4.95 14.00 -20.17
CA LEU A 69 4.15 15.20 -19.93
C LEU A 69 3.59 15.19 -18.51
N ILE A 70 3.97 16.20 -17.73
CA ILE A 70 3.50 16.42 -16.36
C ILE A 70 2.58 17.64 -16.37
N ARG A 71 1.36 17.47 -15.87
CA ARG A 71 0.45 18.58 -15.57
C ARG A 71 0.59 18.93 -14.10
N LEU A 72 0.89 20.20 -13.85
CA LEU A 72 0.99 20.76 -12.50
C LEU A 72 -0.23 21.63 -12.26
N GLY A 73 -0.96 21.33 -11.19
CA GLY A 73 -2.00 22.16 -10.61
C GLY A 73 -1.54 22.66 -9.25
N ILE A 74 -1.84 23.91 -8.93
CA ILE A 74 -1.57 24.46 -7.59
C ILE A 74 -2.87 25.02 -7.05
N THR A 75 -3.17 24.70 -5.81
CA THR A 75 -4.31 25.26 -5.07
C THR A 75 -3.79 25.96 -3.83
N LEU A 76 -3.93 27.29 -3.80
CA LEU A 76 -3.60 28.08 -2.63
C LEU A 76 -4.62 27.81 -1.52
N THR A 77 -4.14 27.44 -0.33
CA THR A 77 -4.99 27.22 0.84
C THR A 77 -5.04 28.46 1.72
N GLN A 78 -3.88 29.06 2.01
CA GLN A 78 -3.78 30.20 2.91
C GLN A 78 -2.50 31.00 2.65
N ILE A 79 -2.57 32.31 2.90
CA ILE A 79 -1.40 33.18 3.05
C ILE A 79 -1.02 33.23 4.53
N ILE A 80 0.22 32.82 4.85
CA ILE A 80 0.71 32.71 6.23
C ILE A 80 1.32 34.03 6.67
N ASP A 81 2.18 34.63 5.83
CA ASP A 81 2.85 35.90 6.14
C ASP A 81 3.31 36.60 4.86
N VAL A 82 3.46 37.94 4.95
CA VAL A 82 3.92 38.82 3.87
C VAL A 82 4.96 39.77 4.42
N ASP A 83 6.19 39.65 3.92
CA ASP A 83 7.26 40.61 4.18
C ASP A 83 7.47 41.51 2.95
N GLU A 84 6.85 42.68 2.98
CA GLU A 84 6.92 43.66 1.89
C GLU A 84 8.31 44.31 1.76
N LYS A 85 9.07 44.38 2.86
CA LYS A 85 10.42 44.96 2.85
C LYS A 85 11.41 44.03 2.16
N ASN A 86 11.25 42.72 2.38
CA ASN A 86 12.09 41.70 1.78
C ASN A 86 11.46 41.01 0.54
N GLN A 87 10.25 41.40 0.14
CA GLN A 87 9.47 40.81 -0.97
C GLN A 87 9.26 39.29 -0.85
N VAL A 88 9.06 38.81 0.38
CA VAL A 88 8.84 37.39 0.65
C VAL A 88 7.38 37.16 1.00
N LEU A 89 6.77 36.20 0.32
CA LEU A 89 5.41 35.73 0.59
C LEU A 89 5.47 34.27 1.04
N THR A 90 4.97 33.99 2.24
CA THR A 90 4.89 32.62 2.77
C THR A 90 3.44 32.14 2.66
N THR A 91 3.20 31.06 1.90
CA THR A 91 1.86 30.50 1.70
C THR A 91 1.83 28.99 1.90
N ASN A 92 0.64 28.48 2.27
CA ASN A 92 0.34 27.06 2.23
C ASN A 92 -0.38 26.74 0.92
N VAL A 93 0.19 25.83 0.14
CA VAL A 93 -0.34 25.41 -1.15
C VAL A 93 -0.45 23.89 -1.22
N TRP A 94 -1.49 23.41 -1.90
CA TRP A 94 -1.57 22.04 -2.38
C TRP A 94 -1.00 21.98 -3.79
N LEU A 95 -0.08 21.03 -4.02
CA LEU A 95 0.46 20.72 -5.34
C LEU A 95 -0.21 19.45 -5.85
N ASP A 96 -0.90 19.55 -6.97
CA ASP A 96 -1.42 18.40 -7.71
C ASP A 96 -0.53 18.12 -8.93
N GLN A 97 -0.07 16.89 -9.05
CA GLN A 97 0.79 16.45 -10.12
C GLN A 97 0.17 15.25 -10.82
N VAL A 98 -0.28 15.45 -12.05
CA VAL A 98 -0.85 14.39 -12.89
C VAL A 98 0.09 14.08 -14.04
N ARG A 99 0.46 12.81 -14.16
CA ARG A 99 1.19 12.31 -15.33
C ARG A 99 0.19 11.94 -16.42
N LEU A 100 0.38 12.49 -17.63
CA LEU A 100 -0.37 12.03 -18.79
C LEU A 100 0.35 10.88 -19.48
N THR A 101 -0.32 9.74 -19.59
CA THR A 101 0.11 8.64 -20.46
C THR A 101 -0.45 8.91 -21.85
N SER A 102 0.39 9.33 -22.80
CA SER A 102 0.00 9.27 -24.21
C SER A 102 -0.21 7.80 -24.56
N ASN A 103 -1.39 7.48 -25.08
CA ASN A 103 -1.79 6.14 -25.49
C ASN A 103 -0.64 5.49 -26.29
N CYS A 104 -0.28 4.28 -25.90
CA CYS A 104 0.76 3.48 -26.55
C CYS A 104 0.56 3.41 -28.06
#